data_AF-A0A8K0Y4W4-F1
#
_entry.id   AF-A0A8K0Y4W4-F1
#
_cell.length_a   1.000
_cell.length_b   1.000
_cell.length_c   1.000
_cell.angle_alpha   90.00
_cell.angle_beta   90.00
_cell.angle_gamma   90.00
#
_symmetry.space_group_name_H-M   'P 1'
#
loop_
_entity.id
_entity.type
_entity.pdbx_description
1 polymer ?
#
loop_
_entity_poly.entity_id
_entity_poly.type
_entity_poly.pdbx_seq_one_letter_code
_entity_poly.pdbx_strand_id
1 'polypeptide(L)'
;MQTQVFNAGPSAIEALFANRIDVAYVGPNPAINGYIKSDGQGLRIIAGAASGGVVFVVRNDDGINSTADLGGKKFASPQLGNTQDVALRSFLLKNGYKTSDNGGNIQIINAANADVFTNDAKKQH
;
A
#
# COMPACT_ATOMS: atom_id res chain seq x y z
N MET A 1 -6.41 -20.81 19.76
CA MET A 1 -6.08 -19.72 18.82
C MET A 1 -7.34 -19.39 18.04
N GLN A 2 -7.81 -18.14 18.06
CA GLN A 2 -8.95 -17.69 17.26
C GLN A 2 -8.44 -16.85 16.09
N THR A 3 -9.01 -17.04 14.90
CA THR A 3 -8.62 -16.31 13.70
C THR A 3 -9.49 -15.08 13.52
N GLN A 4 -8.87 -13.92 13.32
CA GLN A 4 -9.55 -12.68 12.98
C GLN A 4 -9.04 -12.15 11.65
N VAL A 5 -9.96 -11.72 10.78
CA VAL A 5 -9.63 -11.12 9.49
C VAL A 5 -9.56 -9.60 9.66
N PHE A 6 -8.47 -9.00 9.17
CA PHE A 6 -8.29 -7.56 9.12
C PHE A 6 -8.29 -7.11 7.66
N ASN A 7 -8.92 -5.97 7.37
CA ASN A 7 -8.94 -5.42 6.02
C ASN A 7 -7.54 -4.99 5.53
N ALA A 8 -6.58 -4.74 6.44
CA ALA A 8 -5.22 -4.38 6.08
C ALA A 8 -4.21 -4.52 7.24
N GLY A 9 -2.93 -4.43 6.89
CA GLY A 9 -1.80 -4.54 7.81
C GLY A 9 -1.77 -3.51 8.94
N PRO A 10 -1.96 -2.20 8.70
CA PRO A 10 -1.97 -1.21 9.80
C PRO A 10 -2.99 -1.53 10.89
N SER A 11 -4.21 -1.93 10.52
CA SER A 11 -5.25 -2.32 11.47
C SER A 11 -4.87 -3.57 12.29
N ALA A 12 -4.14 -4.52 11.69
CA ALA A 12 -3.62 -5.69 12.41
C ALA A 12 -2.51 -5.29 13.40
N ILE A 13 -1.64 -4.33 13.05
CA ILE A 13 -0.62 -3.79 13.95
C ILE A 13 -1.25 -3.06 15.14
N GLU A 14 -2.29 -2.25 14.90
CA GLU A 14 -3.05 -1.59 15.97
C GLU A 14 -3.70 -2.59 16.92
N ALA A 15 -4.24 -3.70 16.40
CA ALA A 15 -4.81 -4.77 17.22
C ALA A 15 -3.76 -5.51 18.07
N LEU A 16 -2.55 -5.72 17.52
CA LEU A 16 -1.40 -6.25 18.27
C LEU A 16 -1.04 -5.31 19.43
N PHE A 17 -0.86 -4.02 19.18
CA PHE A 17 -0.54 -3.05 20.24
C PHE A 17 -1.64 -2.90 21.30
N ALA A 18 -2.89 -3.13 20.92
CA ALA A 18 -4.02 -3.13 21.84
C ALA A 18 -4.19 -4.45 22.62
N ASN A 19 -3.25 -5.41 22.50
CA ASN A 19 -3.33 -6.75 23.08
C ASN A 19 -4.63 -7.51 22.72
N ARG A 20 -5.20 -7.24 21.54
CA ARG A 20 -6.41 -7.95 21.05
C ARG A 20 -6.09 -9.23 20.30
N ILE A 21 -4.87 -9.34 19.79
CA ILE A 21 -4.35 -10.53 19.10
C ILE A 21 -2.89 -10.75 19.53
N ASP A 22 -2.46 -12.00 19.54
CA ASP A 22 -1.09 -12.37 19.94
C ASP A 22 -0.12 -12.43 18.74
N VAL A 23 -0.63 -12.77 17.55
CA VAL A 23 0.15 -12.96 16.33
C VAL A 23 -0.65 -12.44 15.14
N ALA A 24 0.03 -11.76 14.21
CA ALA A 24 -0.55 -11.33 12.94
C ALA A 24 0.34 -11.73 11.75
N TYR A 25 -0.31 -12.08 10.64
CA TYR A 25 0.34 -12.19 9.33
C TYR A 25 0.11 -10.88 8.57
N VAL A 26 1.18 -10.13 8.32
CA VAL A 26 1.12 -8.81 7.67
C VAL A 26 2.25 -8.64 6.65
N GLY A 27 2.07 -7.70 5.71
CA GLY A 27 3.13 -7.32 4.78
C GLY A 27 4.32 -6.62 5.48
N PRO A 28 5.47 -6.53 4.80
CA PRO A 28 6.71 -6.00 5.39
C PRO A 28 6.62 -4.54 5.84
N ASN A 29 5.90 -3.66 5.12
CA ASN A 29 5.80 -2.25 5.50
C ASN A 29 5.04 -2.04 6.83
N PRO A 30 3.84 -2.60 7.03
CA PRO A 30 3.18 -2.58 8.34
C PRO A 30 4.06 -3.12 9.48
N ALA A 31 4.80 -4.22 9.25
CA ALA A 31 5.70 -4.79 10.25
C ALA A 31 6.83 -3.82 10.64
N ILE A 32 7.50 -3.20 9.66
CA ILE A 32 8.58 -2.23 9.89
C ILE A 32 8.05 -0.96 10.56
N ASN A 33 6.94 -0.40 10.08
CA ASN A 33 6.36 0.81 10.66
C ASN A 33 5.92 0.59 12.11
N GLY A 34 5.32 -0.57 12.41
CA GLY A 34 5.00 -0.95 13.79
C GLY A 34 6.25 -1.11 14.65
N TYR A 35 7.29 -1.77 14.12
CA TYR A 35 8.56 -1.91 14.82
C TYR A 35 9.18 -0.56 15.18
N ILE A 36 9.28 0.36 14.21
CA ILE A 36 9.80 1.72 14.42
C ILE A 36 8.93 2.50 15.42
N LYS A 37 7.60 2.49 15.26
CA LYS A 37 6.67 3.22 16.13
C LYS A 37 6.74 2.77 17.60
N SER A 38 7.18 1.55 17.84
CA SER A 38 7.31 0.98 19.18
C SER A 38 8.76 0.91 19.68
N ASP A 39 9.71 1.56 18.98
CA ASP A 39 11.15 1.46 19.25
C ASP A 39 11.64 0.00 19.42
N GLY A 40 11.04 -0.91 18.64
CA GLY A 40 11.33 -2.34 18.66
C GLY A 40 10.76 -3.13 19.84
N GLN A 41 9.96 -2.50 20.73
CA GLN A 41 9.44 -3.15 21.93
C GLN A 41 8.01 -3.69 21.79
N GLY A 42 7.23 -3.17 20.85
CA GLY A 42 5.80 -3.50 20.73
C GLY A 42 5.48 -4.71 19.86
N LEU A 43 6.45 -5.20 19.06
CA LEU A 43 6.31 -6.41 18.26
C LEU A 43 7.69 -7.01 17.93
N ARG A 44 7.70 -8.31 17.59
CA ARG A 44 8.88 -9.02 17.07
C ARG A 44 8.55 -9.70 15.75
N ILE A 45 9.44 -9.57 14.77
CA ILE A 45 9.35 -10.29 13.50
C ILE A 45 9.90 -11.70 13.72
N ILE A 46 9.07 -12.73 13.52
CA ILE A 46 9.40 -14.13 13.83
C ILE A 46 9.90 -14.88 12.58
N ALA A 47 9.23 -14.69 11.43
CA ALA A 47 9.60 -15.33 10.17
C ALA A 47 9.02 -14.58 8.97
N GLY A 48 9.67 -14.71 7.81
CA GLY A 48 9.07 -14.36 6.52
C GLY A 48 8.08 -15.46 6.10
N ALA A 49 6.94 -15.07 5.55
CA ALA A 49 5.86 -16.02 5.24
C ALA A 49 5.35 -15.95 3.78
N ALA A 50 5.77 -14.94 3.00
CA ALA A 50 5.64 -14.92 1.54
C ALA A 50 6.74 -14.05 0.91
N SER A 51 7.16 -14.37 -0.32
CA SER A 51 8.08 -13.57 -1.13
C SER A 51 7.45 -13.26 -2.49
N GLY A 52 7.31 -11.98 -2.81
CA GLY A 52 6.80 -11.48 -4.10
C GLY A 52 5.31 -11.10 -4.16
N GLY A 53 4.92 -10.43 -5.26
CA GLY A 53 3.52 -10.29 -5.70
C GLY A 53 2.87 -8.90 -5.62
N VAL A 54 3.49 -7.85 -6.18
CA VAL A 54 2.77 -6.61 -6.50
C VAL A 54 2.87 -6.35 -8.00
N VAL A 55 1.72 -6.17 -8.64
CA VAL A 55 1.62 -5.73 -10.03
C VAL A 55 1.00 -4.35 -10.06
N PHE A 56 1.51 -3.50 -10.94
CA PHE A 56 0.92 -2.21 -11.28
C PHE A 56 0.27 -2.36 -12.64
N VAL A 57 -1.04 -2.10 -12.71
CA VAL A 57 -1.86 -2.25 -13.91
C VAL A 57 -2.34 -0.88 -14.33
N VAL A 58 -2.35 -0.63 -15.64
CA VAL A 58 -2.92 0.56 -16.27
C VAL A 58 -3.95 0.12 -17.30
N ARG A 59 -4.97 0.94 -17.59
CA ARG A 59 -5.94 0.58 -18.63
C ARG A 59 -5.33 0.83 -20.01
N ASN A 60 -5.73 0.00 -20.97
CA ASN A 60 -5.28 0.14 -22.36
C ASN A 60 -5.66 1.50 -22.98
N ASP A 61 -6.73 2.15 -22.50
CA ASP A 61 -7.22 3.45 -23.00
C ASP A 61 -6.76 4.65 -22.16
N ASP A 62 -5.85 4.48 -21.19
CA ASP A 62 -5.33 5.58 -20.35
C ASP A 62 -4.26 6.45 -21.04
N GLY A 63 -3.84 6.05 -22.25
CA GLY A 63 -2.77 6.71 -23.00
C GLY A 63 -1.39 6.55 -22.35
N ILE A 64 -1.22 5.56 -21.47
CA ILE A 64 0.05 5.24 -20.81
C ILE A 64 0.71 4.12 -21.60
N ASN A 65 1.68 4.47 -22.44
CA ASN A 65 2.45 3.50 -23.24
C ASN A 65 3.86 3.27 -22.69
N SER A 66 4.33 4.20 -21.86
CA SER A 66 5.64 4.19 -21.23
C SER A 66 5.59 4.87 -19.87
N THR A 67 6.69 4.77 -19.11
CA THR A 67 6.80 5.48 -17.83
C THR A 67 6.79 7.00 -17.97
N ALA A 68 7.11 7.54 -19.15
CA ALA A 68 7.06 8.98 -19.42
C ALA A 68 5.63 9.55 -19.44
N ASP A 69 4.62 8.69 -19.61
CA ASP A 69 3.22 9.07 -19.75
C ASP A 69 2.46 9.13 -18.41
N LEU A 70 3.15 8.90 -17.29
CA LEU A 70 2.55 8.82 -15.95
C LEU A 70 2.24 10.20 -15.34
N GLY A 71 2.88 11.26 -15.85
CA GLY A 71 2.72 12.61 -15.32
C GLY A 71 1.29 13.12 -15.44
N GLY A 72 0.79 13.79 -14.39
CA GLY A 72 -0.58 14.33 -14.37
C GLY A 72 -1.68 13.28 -14.25
N LYS A 73 -1.34 11.98 -14.17
CA LYS A 73 -2.31 10.89 -14.03
C LYS A 73 -2.73 10.70 -12.58
N LYS A 74 -3.79 9.91 -12.43
CA LYS A 74 -4.39 9.53 -11.16
C LYS A 74 -4.41 8.01 -11.04
N PHE A 75 -3.87 7.49 -9.94
CA PHE A 75 -3.75 6.06 -9.69
C PHE A 75 -4.50 5.68 -8.42
N ALA A 76 -4.95 4.44 -8.33
CA ALA A 76 -5.52 3.88 -7.11
C ALA A 76 -4.53 2.88 -6.48
N SER A 77 -4.37 2.94 -5.17
CA SER A 77 -3.67 1.91 -4.40
C SER A 77 -4.55 1.50 -3.21
N PRO A 78 -4.45 0.25 -2.72
CA PRO A 78 -5.05 -0.07 -1.45
C PRO A 78 -4.35 0.73 -0.34
N GLN A 79 -5.07 1.03 0.75
CA GLN A 79 -4.66 1.75 1.98
C GLN A 79 -3.23 2.32 2.08
N LEU A 80 -3.12 3.59 2.48
CA LEU A 80 -1.86 4.31 2.66
C LEU A 80 -0.86 3.50 3.52
N GLY A 81 0.38 3.39 3.03
CA GLY A 81 1.48 2.76 3.76
C GLY A 81 1.50 1.22 3.74
N ASN A 82 0.61 0.57 3.01
CA ASN A 82 0.72 -0.87 2.77
C ASN A 82 1.82 -1.20 1.74
N THR A 83 1.98 -2.49 1.42
CA THR A 83 3.02 -2.93 0.46
C THR A 83 2.79 -2.37 -0.94
N GLN A 84 1.55 -2.32 -1.43
CA GLN A 84 1.24 -1.82 -2.78
C GLN A 84 1.44 -0.31 -2.91
N ASP A 85 0.98 0.47 -1.93
CA ASP A 85 1.11 1.93 -1.91
C ASP A 85 2.57 2.37 -1.88
N VAL A 86 3.38 1.77 -1.00
CA VAL A 86 4.82 2.04 -0.95
C VAL A 86 5.52 1.61 -2.24
N ALA A 87 5.15 0.46 -2.81
CA ALA A 87 5.71 0.01 -4.08
C ALA A 87 5.39 0.98 -5.23
N LEU A 88 4.14 1.43 -5.35
CA LEU A 88 3.73 2.42 -6.34
C LEU A 88 4.48 3.74 -6.16
N ARG A 89 4.52 4.29 -4.93
CA ARG A 89 5.23 5.54 -4.64
C ARG A 89 6.74 5.42 -4.93
N SER A 90 7.35 4.28 -4.59
CA SER A 90 8.76 4.01 -4.92
C SER A 90 9.00 3.94 -6.42
N PHE A 91 8.11 3.28 -7.16
CA PHE A 91 8.18 3.20 -8.62
C PHE A 91 8.07 4.58 -9.28
N LEU A 92 7.11 5.41 -8.85
CA LEU A 92 6.93 6.78 -9.35
C LEU A 92 8.17 7.64 -9.08
N LEU A 93 8.72 7.58 -7.87
CA LEU A 93 9.92 8.32 -7.49
C LEU A 93 11.14 7.93 -8.33
N LYS A 94 11.33 6.63 -8.57
CA LYS A 94 12.42 6.11 -9.43
C LYS A 94 12.32 6.61 -10.88
N ASN A 95 11.11 6.92 -11.35
CA ASN A 95 10.86 7.48 -12.68
C ASN A 95 10.79 9.01 -12.69
N GLY A 96 11.21 9.69 -11.60
CA GLY A 96 11.30 11.15 -11.54
C GLY A 96 9.99 11.86 -11.21
N TYR A 97 8.94 11.13 -10.84
CA TYR A 97 7.66 11.74 -10.46
C TYR A 97 7.53 11.94 -8.96
N LYS A 98 6.73 12.95 -8.60
CA LYS A 98 6.29 13.21 -7.24
C LYS A 98 4.77 13.16 -7.18
N THR A 99 4.24 12.71 -6.04
CA THR A 99 2.80 12.78 -5.78
C THR A 99 2.38 14.21 -5.45
N SER A 100 1.11 14.55 -5.64
CA SER A 100 0.50 15.84 -5.30
C SER A 100 0.84 16.28 -3.88
N ASP A 101 0.77 15.34 -2.94
CA ASP A 101 1.02 15.58 -1.51
C ASP A 101 2.50 15.93 -1.22
N ASN A 102 3.37 15.70 -2.20
CA ASN A 102 4.81 15.99 -2.16
C ASN A 102 5.21 17.04 -3.22
N GLY A 103 4.27 17.90 -3.63
CA GLY A 103 4.52 19.00 -4.57
C GLY A 103 4.69 18.58 -6.03
N GLY A 104 4.27 17.38 -6.39
CA GLY A 104 4.21 16.90 -7.78
C GLY A 104 2.82 16.99 -8.40
N ASN A 105 2.62 16.29 -9.52
CA ASN A 105 1.39 16.33 -10.29
C ASN A 105 0.68 14.98 -10.44
N ILE A 106 1.15 13.93 -9.74
CA ILE A 106 0.49 12.62 -9.74
C ILE A 106 -0.41 12.47 -8.51
N GLN A 107 -1.65 12.05 -8.72
CA GLN A 107 -2.58 11.79 -7.61
C GLN A 107 -2.64 10.28 -7.31
N ILE A 108 -2.63 9.92 -6.02
CA ILE A 108 -2.87 8.54 -5.56
C ILE A 108 -4.10 8.53 -4.67
N ILE A 109 -5.09 7.73 -5.04
CA ILE A 109 -6.28 7.47 -4.23
C ILE A 109 -6.04 6.18 -3.46
N ASN A 110 -5.86 6.30 -2.16
CA ASN A 110 -5.85 5.14 -1.28
C ASN A 110 -7.30 4.69 -0.99
N ALA A 111 -7.63 3.43 -1.27
CA ALA A 111 -8.97 2.87 -1.05
C ALA A 111 -8.92 1.55 -0.26
N ALA A 112 -10.08 1.04 0.18
CA ALA A 112 -10.15 -0.32 0.69
C ALA A 112 -9.86 -1.33 -0.43
N ASN A 113 -9.31 -2.50 -0.10
CA ASN A 113 -8.87 -3.49 -1.10
C ASN A 113 -9.97 -3.84 -2.12
N ALA A 114 -11.22 -3.98 -1.67
CA ALA A 114 -12.37 -4.29 -2.53
C ALA A 114 -12.73 -3.16 -3.52
N ASP A 115 -12.35 -1.93 -3.20
CA ASP A 115 -12.73 -0.73 -3.96
C ASP A 115 -11.65 -0.31 -4.97
N VAL A 116 -10.43 -0.87 -4.88
CA VAL A 116 -9.32 -0.53 -5.80
C VAL A 116 -9.72 -0.84 -7.24
N PHE A 117 -10.29 -2.02 -7.50
CA PHE A 117 -10.77 -2.40 -8.83
C PHE A 117 -11.94 -1.52 -9.28
N THR A 118 -12.88 -1.19 -8.39
CA THR A 118 -14.00 -0.31 -8.71
C THR A 118 -13.54 1.10 -9.07
N ASN A 119 -12.51 1.62 -8.40
CA ASN A 119 -11.93 2.93 -8.67
C ASN A 119 -11.08 2.92 -9.94
N ASP A 120 -10.45 1.80 -10.26
CA ASP A 120 -9.80 1.54 -11.55
C ASP A 120 -10.80 1.32 -12.69
N ALA A 121 -12.02 0.85 -12.42
CA ALA A 121 -13.05 0.70 -13.45
C ALA A 121 -13.78 2.02 -13.76
N LYS A 122 -13.83 2.95 -12.81
CA LYS A 122 -14.45 4.27 -12.99
C LYS A 122 -13.52 5.17 -13.79
N LYS A 123 -13.95 5.57 -15.00
CA LYS A 123 -13.31 6.67 -15.74
C LYS A 123 -13.33 7.91 -14.85
N GLN A 124 -12.17 8.32 -14.37
CA GLN A 124 -12.05 9.56 -13.63
C GLN A 124 -11.87 10.66 -14.66
N HIS A 125 -12.97 11.36 -14.94
CA HIS A 125 -13.04 12.54 -15.81
C HIS A 125 -12.21 13.68 -15.23
#